data_AF-A0A1A9ZZB7-F1
#
_entry.id   AF-A0A1A9ZZB7-F1
#
_cell.length_a   1.000
_cell.length_b   1.000
_cell.length_c   1.000
_cell.angle_alpha   90.00
_cell.angle_beta   90.00
_cell.angle_gamma   90.00
#
_symmetry.space_group_name_H-M   'P 1'
#
loop_
_entity.id
_entity.type
_entity.pdbx_description
1 polymer ?
#
loop_
_entity_poly.entity_id
_entity_poly.type
_entity_poly.pdbx_seq_one_letter_code
_entity_poly.pdbx_strand_id
1 'polypeptide(L)'
;MNFLLLLYIKFILLSRIEKNVGTKLDIPTQIHLSFADTVCDIVVTWSTELKSRTSICKYGRRHVEVAEENKDGPTLFVDQGVARRHQFIHRVLLKNLTENVCYKYYCGSELAWSPEYWFCVPQADENWSPSLAIYGNMGLTHAFTLPFLHDDIQQGMYDVVVHNGNFASGLNVDDGQRGDLFMKQVEAIAAYVPFMVTPGNLEEP
;
A
#
# COMPACT_ATOMS: atom_id res chain seq x y z
N MET A 1 -26.00 29.36 49.82
CA MET A 1 -24.97 28.67 49.02
C MET A 1 -25.59 28.38 47.65
N ASN A 2 -25.11 29.08 46.61
CA ASN A 2 -25.88 29.39 45.41
C ASN A 2 -26.07 28.18 44.48
N PHE A 3 -27.32 27.79 44.20
CA PHE A 3 -27.67 26.68 43.30
C PHE A 3 -27.10 26.88 41.89
N LEU A 4 -26.99 28.15 41.46
CA LEU A 4 -26.30 28.56 40.22
C LEU A 4 -24.80 28.24 40.21
N LEU A 5 -24.12 28.30 41.36
CA LEU A 5 -22.69 28.00 41.45
C LEU A 5 -22.42 26.50 41.28
N LEU A 6 -23.30 25.66 41.83
CA LEU A 6 -23.23 24.19 41.68
C LEU A 6 -23.50 23.75 40.24
N LEU A 7 -24.45 24.40 39.54
CA LEU A 7 -24.71 24.16 38.11
C LEU A 7 -23.53 24.57 37.24
N TYR A 8 -22.89 25.70 37.52
CA TYR A 8 -21.72 26.18 36.77
C TYR A 8 -20.51 25.28 36.97
N ILE A 9 -20.27 24.80 38.20
CA ILE A 9 -19.20 23.83 38.51
C ILE A 9 -19.48 22.48 37.83
N LYS A 10 -20.73 22.01 37.82
CA LYS A 10 -21.11 20.79 37.06
C LYS A 10 -20.88 20.95 35.56
N PHE A 11 -21.17 22.13 34.99
CA PHE A 11 -20.96 22.40 33.57
C PHE A 11 -19.46 22.45 33.21
N ILE A 12 -18.62 23.01 34.08
CA ILE A 12 -17.16 23.02 33.90
C ILE A 12 -16.56 21.62 34.12
N LEU A 13 -17.13 20.79 34.99
CA LEU A 13 -16.72 19.39 35.17
C LEU A 13 -17.18 18.50 34.01
N LEU A 14 -18.36 18.74 33.43
CA LEU A 14 -18.86 18.04 32.24
C LEU A 14 -18.11 18.46 30.97
N SER A 15 -17.72 19.74 30.83
CA SER A 15 -16.90 20.18 29.68
C SER A 15 -15.44 19.73 29.75
N ARG A 16 -14.99 19.18 30.89
CA ARG A 16 -13.63 18.65 31.08
C ARG A 16 -13.50 17.14 30.90
N ILE A 17 -14.58 16.45 30.54
CA ILE A 17 -14.58 15.00 30.25
C ILE A 17 -15.06 14.77 28.81
N GLU A 18 -14.36 15.36 27.84
CA GLU A 18 -14.22 14.80 26.48
C GLU A 18 -12.86 15.24 25.93
N LYS A 19 -11.78 14.79 26.54
CA LYS A 19 -10.59 14.49 25.73
C LYS A 19 -10.94 13.22 24.97
N ASN A 20 -11.58 13.37 23.81
CA ASN A 20 -11.46 12.37 22.76
C ASN A 20 -9.96 12.24 22.50
N VAL A 21 -9.34 11.24 23.12
CA VAL A 21 -8.12 10.64 22.61
C VAL A 21 -8.57 9.98 21.32
N GLY A 22 -8.70 10.76 20.25
CA GLY A 22 -8.88 10.22 18.92
C GLY A 22 -7.73 9.27 18.71
N THR A 23 -7.99 7.97 18.69
CA THR A 23 -7.02 6.97 18.27
C THR A 23 -6.46 7.45 16.94
N LYS A 24 -5.14 7.72 16.89
CA LYS A 24 -4.45 8.11 15.66
C LYS A 24 -4.75 7.02 14.63
N LEU A 25 -5.57 7.34 13.63
CA LEU A 25 -5.78 6.46 12.48
C LEU A 25 -4.48 6.40 11.70
N ASP A 26 -4.13 5.20 11.26
CA ASP A 26 -2.89 4.95 10.54
C ASP A 26 -3.23 4.24 9.21
N ILE A 27 -3.58 5.07 8.24
CA ILE A 27 -4.11 4.64 6.95
C ILE A 27 -2.98 4.00 6.14
N PRO A 28 -3.17 2.78 5.60
CA PRO A 28 -2.21 2.15 4.68
C PRO A 28 -1.79 3.09 3.55
N THR A 29 -0.49 3.12 3.27
CA THR A 29 0.10 3.84 2.14
C THR A 29 1.14 2.97 1.44
N GLN A 30 1.67 3.45 0.32
CA GLN A 30 2.66 2.74 -0.50
C GLN A 30 2.14 1.38 -0.95
N ILE A 31 0.84 1.31 -1.26
CA ILE A 31 0.18 0.05 -1.62
C ILE A 31 0.69 -0.41 -2.99
N HIS A 32 1.13 -1.66 -3.06
CA HIS A 32 1.58 -2.26 -4.30
C HIS A 32 1.33 -3.77 -4.34
N LEU A 33 1.13 -4.26 -5.54
CA LEU A 33 0.91 -5.66 -5.87
C LEU A 33 2.18 -6.28 -6.45
N SER A 34 2.38 -7.57 -6.22
CA SER A 34 3.42 -8.36 -6.90
C SER A 34 2.95 -9.80 -7.09
N PHE A 35 3.45 -10.46 -8.13
CA PHE A 35 3.29 -11.91 -8.27
C PHE A 35 4.14 -12.64 -7.23
N ALA A 36 3.63 -13.76 -6.73
CA ALA A 36 4.35 -14.70 -5.90
C ALA A 36 4.89 -15.86 -6.76
N ASP A 37 4.61 -17.10 -6.36
CA ASP A 37 5.06 -18.31 -7.06
C ASP A 37 4.46 -18.44 -8.46
N THR A 38 3.25 -17.92 -8.67
CA THR A 38 2.52 -17.96 -9.95
C THR A 38 1.80 -16.63 -10.20
N VAL A 39 1.31 -16.41 -11.42
CA VAL A 39 0.50 -15.22 -11.76
C VAL A 39 -0.87 -15.21 -11.07
N CYS A 40 -1.32 -16.37 -10.59
CA CYS A 40 -2.56 -16.55 -9.82
C CYS A 40 -2.35 -16.34 -8.31
N ASP A 41 -1.11 -16.08 -7.88
CA ASP A 41 -0.77 -15.80 -6.50
C ASP A 41 -0.26 -14.36 -6.39
N ILE A 42 -1.01 -13.49 -5.71
CA ILE A 42 -0.70 -12.05 -5.61
C ILE A 42 -0.38 -11.69 -4.16
N VAL A 43 0.73 -11.00 -3.95
CA VAL A 43 1.07 -10.39 -2.67
C VAL A 43 0.61 -8.94 -2.68
N VAL A 44 -0.27 -8.59 -1.74
CA VAL A 44 -0.64 -7.22 -1.44
C VAL A 44 0.30 -6.69 -0.35
N THR A 45 1.03 -5.63 -0.65
CA THR A 45 2.01 -5.01 0.27
C THR A 45 1.63 -3.57 0.54
N TRP A 46 1.77 -3.13 1.79
CA TRP A 46 1.56 -1.73 2.18
C TRP A 46 2.41 -1.36 3.40
N SER A 47 2.44 -0.07 3.73
CA SER A 47 3.20 0.49 4.84
C SER A 47 2.32 1.32 5.79
N THR A 48 2.65 1.27 7.07
CA THR A 48 2.05 2.07 8.15
C THR A 48 3.12 2.60 9.12
N GLU A 49 2.80 3.63 9.90
CA GLU A 49 3.72 4.21 10.91
C GLU A 49 3.66 3.47 12.26
N LEU A 50 2.52 2.88 12.59
CA LEU A 50 2.20 2.19 13.82
C LEU A 50 2.09 0.69 13.57
N LYS A 51 2.54 -0.08 14.55
CA LYS A 51 2.44 -1.53 14.53
C LYS A 51 1.01 -1.98 14.80
N SER A 52 0.39 -2.66 13.84
CA SER A 52 -0.83 -3.44 14.09
C SER A 52 -0.49 -4.85 14.59
N ARG A 53 -1.51 -5.57 15.09
CA ARG A 53 -1.35 -6.98 15.46
C ARG A 53 -1.30 -7.89 14.23
N THR A 54 -2.11 -7.57 13.23
CA THR A 54 -2.37 -8.42 12.07
C THR A 54 -2.38 -7.57 10.80
N SER A 55 -2.08 -8.19 9.67
CA SER A 55 -2.23 -7.56 8.36
C SER A 55 -3.37 -8.25 7.62
N ILE A 56 -4.42 -7.52 7.24
CA ILE A 56 -5.61 -8.10 6.64
C ILE A 56 -5.82 -7.50 5.25
N CYS A 57 -6.00 -8.36 4.25
CA CYS A 57 -6.48 -7.97 2.93
C CYS A 57 -7.84 -8.61 2.70
N LYS A 58 -8.84 -7.81 2.35
CA LYS A 58 -10.16 -8.31 1.99
C LYS A 58 -10.42 -8.08 0.51
N TYR A 59 -10.92 -9.09 -0.18
CA TYR A 59 -11.07 -9.08 -1.64
C TYR A 59 -12.27 -9.88 -2.13
N GLY A 60 -12.67 -9.67 -3.38
CA GLY A 60 -13.74 -10.42 -4.04
C GLY A 60 -14.08 -9.86 -5.43
N ARG A 61 -14.93 -10.57 -6.19
CA ARG A 61 -15.15 -10.27 -7.62
C ARG A 61 -16.11 -9.11 -7.88
N ARG A 62 -17.25 -9.09 -7.19
CA ARG A 62 -18.27 -8.02 -7.31
C ARG A 62 -18.30 -7.12 -6.09
N HIS A 63 -18.19 -7.75 -4.93
CA HIS A 63 -18.03 -7.13 -3.63
C HIS A 63 -16.92 -7.90 -2.90
N VAL A 64 -16.43 -7.32 -1.82
CA VAL A 64 -15.45 -7.98 -0.96
C VAL A 64 -16.15 -9.10 -0.19
N GLU A 65 -15.66 -10.32 -0.36
CA GLU A 65 -16.29 -11.57 0.09
C GLU A 65 -15.35 -12.37 1.01
N VAL A 66 -14.05 -12.30 0.75
CA VAL A 66 -13.01 -13.10 1.40
C VAL A 66 -12.06 -12.17 2.15
N ALA A 67 -11.50 -12.66 3.25
CA ALA A 67 -10.44 -12.00 4.00
C ALA A 67 -9.27 -12.96 4.16
N GLU A 68 -8.09 -12.52 3.74
CA GLU A 68 -6.82 -13.19 3.99
C GLU A 68 -6.02 -12.39 5.01
N GLU A 69 -5.31 -13.11 5.85
CA GLU A 69 -4.64 -12.54 7.03
C GLU A 69 -3.23 -13.08 7.17
N ASN A 70 -2.28 -12.15 7.32
CA ASN A 70 -0.98 -12.44 7.88
C ASN A 70 -1.03 -12.22 9.40
N LYS A 71 -1.09 -13.34 10.13
CA LYS A 71 -1.22 -13.42 11.59
C LYS A 71 0.07 -13.05 12.34
N ASP A 72 1.21 -13.13 11.67
CA ASP A 72 2.49 -12.70 12.25
C ASP A 72 2.60 -11.15 12.29
N GLY A 73 1.69 -10.47 11.58
CA GLY A 73 1.63 -9.02 11.52
C GLY A 73 2.68 -8.42 10.58
N PRO A 74 2.91 -7.09 10.65
CA PRO A 74 3.91 -6.43 9.82
C PRO A 74 5.34 -6.68 10.29
N THR A 75 6.26 -6.61 9.33
CA THR A 75 7.71 -6.57 9.59
C THR A 75 8.18 -5.14 9.81
N LEU A 76 8.96 -4.90 10.85
CA LEU A 76 9.62 -3.61 11.07
C LEU A 76 10.71 -3.39 10.01
N PHE A 77 10.65 -2.26 9.32
CA PHE A 77 11.73 -1.73 8.50
C PHE A 77 12.30 -0.49 9.17
N VAL A 78 13.63 -0.38 9.21
CA VAL A 78 14.35 0.81 9.69
C VAL A 78 15.34 1.21 8.62
N ASP A 79 15.31 2.47 8.20
CA ASP A 79 16.26 3.00 7.22
C ASP A 79 17.69 3.05 7.78
N GLN A 80 18.64 3.26 6.87
CA GLN A 80 20.05 3.47 7.23
C GLN A 80 20.40 4.96 7.40
N GLY A 81 19.39 5.83 7.41
CA GLY A 81 19.55 7.25 7.64
C GLY A 81 20.00 7.56 9.07
N VAL A 82 20.47 8.79 9.28
CA VAL A 82 20.88 9.28 10.61
C VAL A 82 19.67 9.32 11.54
N ALA A 83 18.49 9.67 11.00
CA ALA A 83 17.24 9.71 11.75
C ALA A 83 16.67 8.32 12.09
N ARG A 84 17.17 7.24 11.47
CA ARG A 84 16.71 5.86 11.68
C ARG A 84 15.19 5.75 11.59
N ARG A 85 14.59 6.33 10.53
CA ARG A 85 13.12 6.31 10.39
C ARG A 85 12.67 4.88 10.20
N HIS A 86 11.47 4.60 10.68
CA HIS A 86 10.93 3.26 10.65
C HIS A 86 9.51 3.25 10.09
N GLN A 87 9.13 2.09 9.58
CA GLN A 87 7.80 1.80 9.09
C GLN A 87 7.49 0.32 9.28
N PHE A 88 6.21 -0.02 9.32
CA PHE A 88 5.73 -1.39 9.44
C PHE A 88 5.25 -1.85 8.07
N ILE A 89 5.96 -2.80 7.48
CA ILE A 89 5.64 -3.33 6.15
C ILE A 89 4.75 -4.55 6.31
N HIS A 90 3.56 -4.46 5.76
CA HIS A 90 2.56 -5.50 5.75
C HIS A 90 2.62 -6.26 4.43
N ARG A 91 2.45 -7.58 4.49
CA ARG A 91 2.35 -8.44 3.30
C ARG A 91 1.27 -9.48 3.54
N VAL A 92 0.35 -9.60 2.60
CA VAL A 92 -0.71 -10.62 2.58
C VAL A 92 -0.71 -11.29 1.23
N LEU A 93 -0.65 -12.63 1.24
CA LEU A 93 -0.62 -13.46 0.04
C LEU A 93 -2.03 -13.97 -0.28
N LEU A 94 -2.54 -13.62 -1.45
CA LEU A 94 -3.79 -14.10 -2.01
C LEU A 94 -3.46 -15.25 -2.96
N LYS A 95 -3.88 -16.48 -2.63
CA LYS A 95 -3.51 -17.69 -3.40
C LYS A 95 -4.62 -18.20 -4.29
N ASN A 96 -4.25 -18.94 -5.33
CA ASN A 96 -5.16 -19.68 -6.20
C ASN A 96 -6.28 -18.81 -6.77
N LEU A 97 -5.94 -17.58 -7.14
CA LEU A 97 -6.89 -16.68 -7.78
C LEU A 97 -7.29 -17.23 -9.15
N THR A 98 -8.52 -16.92 -9.57
CA THR A 98 -9.00 -17.38 -10.86
C THR A 98 -8.42 -16.49 -11.96
N GLU A 99 -7.83 -17.10 -12.98
CA GLU A 99 -7.33 -16.40 -14.16
C GLU A 99 -8.45 -15.66 -14.92
N ASN A 100 -8.10 -14.60 -15.65
CA ASN A 100 -9.03 -13.76 -16.41
C ASN A 100 -10.19 -13.20 -15.58
N VAL A 101 -9.95 -12.97 -14.29
CA VAL A 101 -10.92 -12.40 -13.35
C VAL A 101 -10.32 -11.19 -12.64
N CYS A 102 -11.13 -10.13 -12.55
CA CYS A 102 -10.81 -8.97 -11.75
C CYS A 102 -11.40 -9.07 -10.34
N TYR A 103 -10.61 -8.64 -9.36
CA TYR A 103 -10.94 -8.61 -7.94
C TYR A 103 -10.85 -7.18 -7.45
N LYS A 104 -11.83 -6.79 -6.64
CA LYS A 104 -11.76 -5.60 -5.79
C LYS A 104 -11.12 -5.98 -4.48
N TYR A 105 -10.33 -5.08 -3.89
CA TYR A 105 -9.73 -5.30 -2.59
C TYR A 105 -9.52 -4.01 -1.80
N TYR A 106 -9.39 -4.15 -0.49
CA TYR A 106 -8.82 -3.14 0.39
C TYR A 106 -8.02 -3.83 1.50
N CYS A 107 -7.01 -3.16 2.00
CA CYS A 107 -6.08 -3.71 2.98
C CYS A 107 -5.98 -2.83 4.22
N GLY A 108 -5.50 -3.39 5.33
CA GLY A 108 -5.36 -2.65 6.57
C GLY A 108 -5.41 -3.55 7.81
N SER A 109 -5.94 -2.97 8.89
CA SER A 109 -5.99 -3.60 10.21
C SER A 109 -7.03 -2.92 11.10
N GLU A 110 -6.98 -3.20 12.41
CA GLU A 110 -7.76 -2.49 13.43
C GLU A 110 -7.46 -0.99 13.51
N LEU A 111 -6.32 -0.52 12.96
CA LEU A 111 -5.88 0.86 13.04
C LEU A 111 -6.55 1.75 11.98
N ALA A 112 -6.67 1.25 10.74
CA ALA A 112 -7.38 1.87 9.62
C ALA A 112 -7.42 0.92 8.42
N TRP A 113 -8.18 1.31 7.40
CA TRP A 113 -8.31 0.63 6.12
C TRP A 113 -7.94 1.56 4.97
N SER A 114 -7.39 0.99 3.91
CA SER A 114 -7.15 1.69 2.64
C SER A 114 -8.46 2.03 1.93
N PRO A 115 -8.42 2.91 0.91
CA PRO A 115 -9.42 2.92 -0.14
C PRO A 115 -9.60 1.54 -0.80
N GLU A 116 -10.70 1.38 -1.54
CA GLU A 116 -10.90 0.21 -2.39
C GLU A 116 -10.11 0.38 -3.70
N TYR A 117 -9.34 -0.66 -4.05
CA TYR A 117 -8.62 -0.81 -5.30
C TYR A 117 -9.15 -2.04 -6.04
N TRP A 118 -8.60 -2.32 -7.22
CA TRP A 118 -8.91 -3.52 -7.99
C TRP A 118 -7.68 -4.00 -8.75
N PHE A 119 -7.63 -5.28 -9.10
CA PHE A 119 -6.63 -5.85 -9.99
C PHE A 119 -7.26 -6.96 -10.82
N CYS A 120 -6.64 -7.32 -11.95
CA CYS A 120 -7.06 -8.46 -12.77
C CYS A 120 -5.95 -9.51 -12.79
N VAL A 121 -6.36 -10.78 -12.67
CA VAL A 121 -5.44 -11.91 -12.78
C VAL A 121 -5.30 -12.24 -14.26
N PRO A 122 -4.07 -12.27 -14.80
CA PRO A 122 -3.87 -12.62 -16.20
C PRO A 122 -4.18 -14.09 -16.47
N GLN A 123 -4.30 -14.44 -17.74
CA GLN A 123 -4.38 -15.84 -18.18
C GLN A 123 -3.06 -16.56 -17.86
N ALA A 124 -3.12 -17.84 -17.49
CA ALA A 124 -1.94 -18.60 -17.09
C ALA A 124 -1.50 -19.66 -18.11
N ASP A 125 -2.30 -19.90 -19.16
CA ASP A 125 -1.98 -20.90 -20.19
C ASP A 125 -1.02 -20.36 -21.28
N GLU A 126 -0.59 -21.24 -22.19
CA GLU A 126 0.34 -20.88 -23.28
C GLU A 126 -0.35 -20.29 -24.53
N ASN A 127 -1.69 -20.18 -24.52
CA ASN A 127 -2.48 -19.77 -25.70
C ASN A 127 -2.74 -18.27 -25.77
N TRP A 128 -2.13 -17.48 -24.89
CA TRP A 128 -2.27 -16.03 -24.86
C TRP A 128 -0.91 -15.34 -24.78
N SER A 129 -0.89 -14.02 -24.93
CA SER A 129 0.33 -13.22 -24.81
C SER A 129 0.11 -12.06 -23.84
N PRO A 130 0.95 -11.91 -22.79
CA PRO A 130 0.83 -10.83 -21.85
C PRO A 130 1.18 -9.48 -22.47
N SER A 131 0.49 -8.44 -22.01
CA SER A 131 0.82 -7.04 -22.26
C SER A 131 1.62 -6.50 -21.08
N LEU A 132 2.86 -6.08 -21.34
CA LEU A 132 3.77 -5.58 -20.31
C LEU A 132 4.12 -4.11 -20.56
N ALA A 133 4.14 -3.32 -19.49
CA ALA A 133 4.84 -2.05 -19.47
C ALA A 133 6.23 -2.26 -18.82
N ILE A 134 7.30 -1.98 -19.57
CA ILE A 134 8.68 -2.17 -19.10
C ILE A 134 9.41 -0.84 -19.15
N TYR A 135 9.97 -0.40 -18.02
CA TYR A 135 10.75 0.83 -17.94
C TYR A 135 11.75 0.77 -16.79
N GLY A 136 12.59 1.78 -16.67
CA GLY A 136 13.52 1.98 -15.55
C GLY A 136 13.92 3.44 -15.47
N ASN A 137 14.73 3.82 -14.48
CA ASN A 137 15.19 5.21 -14.31
C ASN A 137 14.04 6.24 -14.22
N MET A 138 12.97 5.92 -13.51
CA MET A 138 11.81 6.81 -13.38
C MET A 138 12.18 8.07 -12.60
N GLY A 139 12.88 7.91 -11.47
CA GLY A 139 13.20 8.98 -10.54
C GLY A 139 11.96 9.59 -9.88
N LEU A 140 12.16 10.36 -8.80
CA LEU A 140 11.05 11.04 -8.13
C LEU A 140 10.57 12.29 -8.89
N THR A 141 11.51 13.14 -9.33
CA THR A 141 11.20 14.47 -9.89
C THR A 141 10.86 14.48 -11.38
N HIS A 142 11.20 13.42 -12.10
CA HIS A 142 11.05 13.32 -13.57
C HIS A 142 10.23 12.09 -13.98
N ALA A 143 9.27 11.68 -13.15
CA ALA A 143 8.34 10.60 -13.44
C ALA A 143 7.27 11.00 -14.49
N PHE A 144 7.69 11.60 -15.61
CA PHE A 144 6.82 12.08 -16.69
C PHE A 144 5.97 10.97 -17.31
N THR A 145 6.45 9.72 -17.24
CA THR A 145 5.75 8.55 -17.77
C THR A 145 4.60 8.11 -16.85
N LEU A 146 4.61 8.50 -15.57
CA LEU A 146 3.66 7.98 -14.58
C LEU A 146 2.19 8.32 -14.89
N PRO A 147 1.82 9.56 -15.28
CA PRO A 147 0.43 9.86 -15.65
C PRO A 147 -0.07 9.02 -16.82
N PHE A 148 0.77 8.78 -17.83
CA PHE A 148 0.42 7.93 -18.97
C PHE A 148 0.24 6.47 -18.55
N LEU A 149 1.16 5.94 -17.73
CA LEU A 149 1.02 4.59 -17.17
C LEU A 149 -0.26 4.45 -16.35
N HIS A 150 -0.59 5.46 -15.54
CA HIS A 150 -1.83 5.49 -14.79
C HIS A 150 -3.04 5.36 -15.72
N ASP A 151 -3.14 6.20 -16.76
CA ASP A 151 -4.27 6.18 -17.68
C ASP A 151 -4.38 4.86 -18.46
N ASP A 152 -3.25 4.30 -18.86
CA ASP A 152 -3.17 3.01 -19.55
C ASP A 152 -3.60 1.84 -18.64
N ILE A 153 -3.19 1.85 -17.37
CA ILE A 153 -3.56 0.83 -16.38
C ILE A 153 -5.03 0.94 -16.02
N GLN A 154 -5.57 2.14 -15.87
CA GLN A 154 -7.01 2.33 -15.64
C GLN A 154 -7.86 1.85 -16.83
N GLN A 155 -7.28 1.81 -18.04
CA GLN A 155 -7.91 1.22 -19.23
C GLN A 155 -7.66 -0.28 -19.38
N GLY A 156 -6.89 -0.90 -18.47
CA GLY A 156 -6.58 -2.33 -18.51
C GLY A 156 -5.64 -2.72 -19.64
N MET A 157 -4.73 -1.83 -20.07
CA MET A 157 -3.82 -2.10 -21.19
C MET A 157 -2.65 -3.03 -20.83
N TYR A 158 -2.34 -3.20 -19.55
CA TYR A 158 -1.18 -3.97 -19.09
C TYR A 158 -1.56 -4.97 -18.01
N ASP A 159 -1.04 -6.19 -18.14
CA ASP A 159 -1.18 -7.26 -17.15
C ASP A 159 -0.14 -7.16 -16.02
N VAL A 160 1.01 -6.54 -16.33
CA VAL A 160 2.12 -6.37 -15.40
C VAL A 160 2.96 -5.16 -15.77
N VAL A 161 3.48 -4.48 -14.75
CA VAL A 161 4.52 -3.47 -14.87
C VAL A 161 5.84 -4.06 -14.40
N VAL A 162 6.89 -3.89 -15.19
CA VAL A 162 8.27 -4.28 -14.83
C VAL A 162 9.13 -3.02 -14.74
N HIS A 163 9.56 -2.67 -13.53
CA HIS A 163 10.50 -1.59 -13.28
C HIS A 163 11.93 -2.13 -13.12
N ASN A 164 12.75 -1.92 -14.13
CA ASN A 164 14.12 -2.42 -14.23
C ASN A 164 15.13 -1.45 -13.60
N GLY A 165 15.10 -1.33 -12.27
CA GLY A 165 16.07 -0.58 -11.48
C GLY A 165 16.01 0.94 -11.60
N ASN A 166 16.80 1.61 -10.76
CA ASN A 166 16.89 3.07 -10.62
C ASN A 166 15.50 3.69 -10.38
N PHE A 167 14.90 3.33 -9.25
CA PHE A 167 13.54 3.68 -8.86
C PHE A 167 13.41 5.18 -8.58
N ALA A 168 13.80 5.60 -7.38
CA ALA A 168 13.73 6.98 -6.94
C ALA A 168 15.01 7.77 -7.27
N SER A 169 16.02 7.11 -7.86
CA SER A 169 17.39 7.61 -8.00
C SER A 169 17.97 8.00 -6.64
N GLY A 170 18.14 7.00 -5.77
CA GLY A 170 18.65 7.12 -4.40
C GLY A 170 17.55 6.93 -3.35
N LEU A 171 17.20 5.68 -3.04
CA LEU A 171 16.16 5.37 -2.05
C LEU A 171 16.54 5.81 -0.63
N ASN A 172 17.83 5.86 -0.32
CA ASN A 172 18.36 6.23 1.00
C ASN A 172 18.46 7.75 1.23
N VAL A 173 18.23 8.58 0.20
CA VAL A 173 18.37 10.04 0.29
C VAL A 173 17.32 10.64 1.23
N ASP A 174 17.74 11.68 1.97
CA ASP A 174 16.94 12.41 2.95
C ASP A 174 16.37 11.50 4.06
N ASP A 175 17.21 10.62 4.61
CA ASP A 175 16.81 9.59 5.58
C ASP A 175 15.62 8.75 5.05
N GLY A 176 15.80 8.21 3.84
CA GLY A 176 14.79 7.35 3.19
C GLY A 176 13.52 8.05 2.71
N GLN A 177 13.34 9.35 2.98
CA GLN A 177 12.12 10.08 2.61
C GLN A 177 11.89 10.12 1.11
N ARG A 178 12.96 10.15 0.31
CA ARG A 178 12.85 10.07 -1.14
C ARG A 178 12.21 8.76 -1.59
N GLY A 179 12.61 7.64 -1.00
CA GLY A 179 12.01 6.33 -1.26
C GLY A 179 10.53 6.29 -0.88
N ASP A 180 10.17 6.82 0.30
CA ASP A 180 8.77 6.88 0.74
C ASP A 180 7.90 7.72 -0.20
N LEU A 181 8.40 8.87 -0.66
CA LEU A 181 7.68 9.71 -1.62
C LEU A 181 7.51 9.02 -2.97
N PHE A 182 8.55 8.35 -3.45
CA PHE A 182 8.47 7.57 -4.68
C PHE A 182 7.41 6.47 -4.57
N MET A 183 7.43 5.70 -3.48
CA MET A 183 6.46 4.63 -3.25
C MET A 183 5.02 5.15 -3.14
N LYS A 184 4.81 6.30 -2.49
CA LYS A 184 3.50 6.98 -2.46
C LYS A 184 3.04 7.42 -3.85
N GLN A 185 3.97 7.79 -4.72
CA GLN A 185 3.65 8.22 -6.07
C GLN A 185 3.30 7.02 -6.98
N VAL A 186 4.08 5.94 -6.92
CA VAL A 186 3.82 4.74 -7.73
C VAL A 186 2.63 3.93 -7.24
N GLU A 187 2.14 4.13 -6.00
CA GLU A 187 0.87 3.52 -5.53
C GLU A 187 -0.29 3.75 -6.53
N ALA A 188 -0.32 4.91 -7.20
CA ALA A 188 -1.33 5.23 -8.20
C ALA A 188 -1.41 4.21 -9.35
N ILE A 189 -0.34 3.46 -9.61
CA ILE A 189 -0.28 2.39 -10.61
C ILE A 189 -0.13 1.01 -9.96
N ALA A 190 0.74 0.89 -8.97
CA ALA A 190 1.15 -0.38 -8.39
C ALA A 190 0.07 -1.01 -7.51
N ALA A 191 -0.91 -0.24 -7.04
CA ALA A 191 -2.08 -0.77 -6.34
C ALA A 191 -3.08 -1.46 -7.29
N TYR A 192 -2.95 -1.31 -8.61
CA TYR A 192 -3.90 -1.84 -9.60
C TYR A 192 -3.34 -2.96 -10.48
N VAL A 193 -2.03 -3.00 -10.66
CA VAL A 193 -1.34 -3.99 -11.48
C VAL A 193 -0.10 -4.49 -10.75
N PRO A 194 0.25 -5.78 -10.84
CA PRO A 194 1.50 -6.30 -10.30
C PRO A 194 2.71 -5.48 -10.78
N PHE A 195 3.47 -4.95 -9.82
CA PHE A 195 4.61 -4.07 -10.01
C PHE A 195 5.89 -4.83 -9.67
N MET A 196 6.47 -5.45 -10.70
CA MET A 196 7.64 -6.32 -10.59
C MET A 196 8.91 -5.49 -10.73
N VAL A 197 9.88 -5.74 -9.86
CA VAL A 197 11.08 -4.90 -9.78
C VAL A 197 12.36 -5.72 -9.83
N THR A 198 13.39 -5.15 -10.41
CA THR A 198 14.78 -5.61 -10.28
C THR A 198 15.63 -4.48 -9.73
N PRO A 199 16.58 -4.74 -8.82
CA PRO A 199 17.44 -3.69 -8.29
C PRO A 199 18.39 -3.18 -9.39
N GLY A 200 18.59 -1.87 -9.45
CA GLY A 200 19.63 -1.23 -10.24
C GLY A 200 20.83 -0.83 -9.37
N ASN A 201 21.77 -0.10 -9.95
CA ASN A 201 22.99 0.32 -9.28
C ASN A 201 22.78 1.46 -8.27
N LEU A 202 21.63 2.16 -8.32
CA LEU A 202 21.29 3.23 -7.37
C LEU A 202 20.42 2.73 -6.19
N GLU A 203 20.18 1.42 -6.13
CA GLU A 203 19.47 0.73 -5.04
C GLU A 203 20.42 0.07 -4.04
N GLU A 204 21.73 0.28 -4.20
CA GLU A 204 22.72 -0.18 -3.22
C GLU A 204 22.52 0.54 -1.87
N PRO A 205 22.72 -0.16 -0.72
CA PRO A 205 22.52 0.39 0.62
C PRO A 205 23.34 1.65 0.94
#